data_AF-A0A1Q7AXQ1-F1
#
_entry.id   AF-A0A1Q7AXQ1-F1
#
_cell.length_a   1.000
_cell.length_b   1.000
_cell.length_c   1.000
_cell.angle_alpha   90.00
_cell.angle_beta   90.00
_cell.angle_gamma   90.00
#
_symmetry.space_group_name_H-M   'P 1'
#
loop_
_entity.id
_entity.type
_entity.pdbx_description
1 polymer ?
#
loop_
_entity_poly.entity_id
_entity_poly.type
_entity_poly.pdbx_seq_one_letter_code
_entity_poly.pdbx_strand_id
1 'polypeptide(L)'
;MRVSVISAERAVFEGDAEAVVAPAYDGLVGILPRHAPFMTLLGHGVVKIMHTGVPHGTTRLQVAGGFLQVAYDVVRIVARSAAPVAS
;
A
#
# COMPACT_ATOMS: atom_id res chain seq x y z
N MET A 1 3.55 -8.15 -8.44
CA MET A 1 2.29 -7.95 -7.72
C MET A 1 1.63 -6.66 -8.15
N ARG A 2 0.31 -6.67 -8.24
CA ARG A 2 -0.48 -5.45 -8.51
C ARG A 2 -0.88 -4.81 -7.18
N VAL A 3 -0.84 -3.49 -7.11
CA VAL A 3 -1.19 -2.72 -5.91
C VAL A 3 -2.29 -1.74 -6.24
N SER A 4 -3.32 -1.70 -5.39
CA SER A 4 -4.35 -0.65 -5.43
C SER A 4 -4.52 0.00 -4.06
N VAL A 5 -4.64 1.33 -4.06
CA VAL A 5 -4.93 2.13 -2.87
C VAL A 5 -6.19 2.94 -3.13
N ILE A 6 -7.21 2.72 -2.30
CA ILE A 6 -8.53 3.33 -2.43
C ILE A 6 -8.84 4.07 -1.14
N SER A 7 -9.29 5.32 -1.24
CA SER A 7 -9.85 6.08 -0.11
C SER A 7 -11.38 6.07 -0.16
N ALA A 8 -12.03 6.65 0.85
CA ALA A 8 -13.48 6.84 0.83
C ALA A 8 -13.98 7.69 -0.36
N GLU A 9 -13.11 8.53 -0.93
CA GLU A 9 -13.47 9.48 -1.98
C GLU A 9 -13.17 8.95 -3.39
N ARG A 10 -12.03 8.26 -3.56
CA ARG A 10 -11.54 7.84 -4.89
C ARG A 10 -10.47 6.76 -4.83
N ALA A 11 -10.19 6.15 -5.97
CA ALA A 11 -8.93 5.44 -6.18
C ALA A 11 -7.77 6.45 -6.16
N VAL A 12 -6.74 6.17 -5.36
CA VAL A 12 -5.58 7.06 -5.14
C VAL A 12 -4.35 6.55 -5.86
N PHE A 13 -4.21 5.23 -5.98
CA PHE A 13 -3.12 4.60 -6.72
C PHE A 13 -3.57 3.27 -7.30
N GLU A 14 -3.08 2.97 -8.50
CA GLU A 14 -3.14 1.64 -9.09
C GLU A 14 -1.91 1.42 -9.97
N GLY A 15 -1.26 0.27 -9.82
CA GLY A 15 -0.07 -0.05 -10.61
C GLY A 15 0.67 -1.29 -10.13
N ASP A 16 1.74 -1.65 -10.84
CA ASP A 16 2.60 -2.77 -10.48
C ASP A 16 3.73 -2.33 -9.54
N ALA A 17 4.02 -3.17 -8.56
CA ALA A 17 5.05 -2.92 -7.57
C ALA A 17 5.94 -4.15 -7.31
N GLU A 18 7.19 -3.88 -6.99
CA GLU A 18 8.16 -4.88 -6.53
C GLU A 18 8.24 -4.96 -5.01
N ALA A 19 7.76 -3.93 -4.30
CA ALA A 19 7.60 -3.95 -2.85
C ALA A 19 6.57 -2.92 -2.37
N VAL A 20 5.89 -3.24 -1.28
CA VAL A 20 5.04 -2.30 -0.52
C VAL A 20 5.46 -2.33 0.95
N VAL A 21 5.62 -1.15 1.54
CA VAL A 21 5.77 -1.00 3.00
C VAL A 21 4.60 -0.18 3.51
N ALA A 22 3.88 -0.71 4.50
CA ALA A 22 2.68 -0.06 5.04
C ALA A 22 2.65 -0.08 6.58
N PRO A 23 2.02 0.92 7.22
CA PRO A 23 1.73 0.86 8.64
C PRO A 23 0.64 -0.18 8.91
N ALA A 24 0.98 -1.23 9.65
CA ALA A 24 -0.01 -2.15 10.22
C ALA A 24 -0.47 -1.61 11.59
N TYR A 25 -1.42 -2.31 12.24
CA TYR A 25 -1.84 -1.96 13.60
C TYR A 25 -0.69 -2.03 14.61
N ASP A 26 0.20 -3.01 14.46
CA ASP A 26 1.34 -3.25 15.35
C ASP A 26 2.66 -3.17 14.56
N GLY A 27 3.03 -1.95 14.15
CA GLY A 27 4.29 -1.67 13.47
C GLY A 27 4.20 -1.59 11.95
N LEU A 28 5.28 -1.98 11.26
CA LEU A 28 5.41 -1.90 9.80
C LEU A 28 5.38 -3.29 9.18
N VAL A 29 4.67 -3.43 8.07
CA VAL A 29 4.70 -4.64 7.25
C VAL A 29 5.32 -4.35 5.89
N GLY A 30 6.21 -5.24 5.45
CA GLY A 30 6.75 -5.27 4.10
C GLY A 30 6.13 -6.42 3.31
N ILE A 31 5.56 -6.13 2.14
CA ILE A 31 4.96 -7.10 1.24
C ILE A 31 5.78 -7.16 -0.04
N LEU A 32 6.18 -8.36 -0.42
CA LEU A 32 6.90 -8.67 -1.67
C LEU A 32 6.00 -9.51 -2.60
N PRO A 33 6.34 -9.61 -3.89
CA PRO A 33 5.64 -10.49 -4.81
C PRO A 33 5.58 -11.94 -4.31
N ARG A 34 4.45 -12.60 -4.57
CA ARG A 34 4.11 -13.97 -4.12
C ARG A 34 4.07 -14.15 -2.60
N HIS A 35 3.84 -13.07 -1.85
CA HIS A 35 3.55 -13.18 -0.42
C HIS A 35 2.30 -14.04 -0.18
N ALA A 36 2.31 -14.82 0.90
CA ALA A 36 1.16 -15.62 1.31
C ALA A 36 -0.08 -14.73 1.55
N PRO A 37 -1.31 -15.27 1.45
CA PRO A 37 -2.51 -14.50 1.79
C PRO A 37 -2.40 -13.88 3.18
N PHE A 38 -2.71 -12.60 3.29
CA PHE A 38 -2.50 -11.83 4.51
C PHE A 38 -3.55 -10.72 4.62
N MET A 39 -3.96 -10.40 5.85
CA MET A 39 -4.87 -9.29 6.12
C MET A 39 -4.52 -8.65 7.46
N THR A 40 -4.56 -7.32 7.51
CA THR A 40 -4.35 -6.55 8.74
C THR A 40 -5.20 -5.29 8.72
N LEU A 41 -5.50 -4.77 9.92
CA LEU A 41 -5.87 -3.37 10.07
C LEU A 41 -4.71 -2.48 9.62
N LEU A 42 -5.04 -1.42 8.88
CA LEU A 42 -4.08 -0.41 8.44
C LEU A 42 -3.93 0.64 9.55
N GLY A 43 -2.69 0.96 9.90
CA GLY A 43 -2.36 2.02 10.85
C GLY A 43 -2.42 3.42 10.24
N HIS A 44 -1.83 4.37 10.94
CA HIS A 44 -1.64 5.74 10.48
C HIS A 44 -0.17 5.95 10.13
N GLY A 45 0.12 6.55 8.97
CA GLY A 45 1.51 6.77 8.55
C GLY A 45 1.66 6.82 7.04
N VAL A 46 2.85 6.44 6.56
CA VAL A 46 3.19 6.49 5.13
C VAL A 46 3.24 5.08 4.54
N VAL A 47 2.42 4.84 3.52
CA VAL A 47 2.60 3.70 2.61
C VAL A 47 3.65 4.08 1.57
N LYS A 48 4.63 3.21 1.36
CA LYS A 48 5.63 3.31 0.29
C LYS A 48 5.41 2.20 -0.71
N ILE A 49 5.30 2.55 -1.98
CA ILE A 49 5.10 1.62 -3.09
C ILE A 49 6.28 1.78 -4.02
N MET A 50 7.10 0.73 -4.16
CA MET A 50 8.26 0.69 -5.06
C MET A 50 7.81 0.09 -6.39
N HIS A 51 7.94 0.87 -7.46
CA HIS A 51 7.38 0.55 -8.78
C HIS A 51 8.23 -0.49 -9.50
N THR A 52 7.60 -1.45 -10.15
CA THR A 52 8.31 -2.47 -10.92
C THR A 52 9.01 -1.84 -12.12
N GLY A 53 10.31 -2.10 -12.30
CA GLY A 53 11.05 -1.72 -13.51
C GLY A 53 11.36 -0.22 -13.65
N VAL A 54 11.07 0.58 -12.62
CA VAL A 54 11.40 2.01 -12.56
C VAL A 54 12.46 2.22 -11.48
N PRO A 55 13.75 2.37 -11.83
CA PRO A 55 14.80 2.64 -10.86
C PRO A 55 14.45 3.87 -10.00
N HIS A 56 14.46 3.70 -8.68
CA HIS A 56 14.07 4.73 -7.71
C HIS A 56 12.62 5.24 -7.83
N GLY A 57 11.77 4.56 -8.60
CA GLY A 57 10.34 4.87 -8.70
C GLY A 57 9.62 4.50 -7.40
N THR A 58 9.32 5.50 -6.57
CA THR A 58 8.59 5.29 -5.31
C THR A 58 7.43 6.25 -5.16
N THR A 59 6.22 5.73 -4.99
CA THR A 59 5.06 6.52 -4.54
C THR A 59 4.96 6.46 -3.02
N ARG A 60 4.75 7.63 -2.39
CA ARG A 60 4.54 7.76 -0.95
C ARG A 60 3.18 8.35 -0.69
N LEU A 61 2.34 7.62 0.05
CA LEU A 61 0.99 8.04 0.40
C LEU A 61 0.87 8.13 1.90
N GLN A 62 0.48 9.29 2.42
CA GLN A 62 0.00 9.41 3.80
C GLN A 62 -1.37 8.75 3.87
N VAL A 63 -1.55 7.82 4.82
CA VAL A 63 -2.80 7.08 5.05
C VAL A 63 -3.25 7.20 6.50
N ALA A 64 -4.57 7.09 6.71
CA ALA A 64 -5.17 7.12 8.04
C ALA A 64 -6.20 6.00 8.19
N GLY A 65 -5.79 4.87 8.77
CA GLY A 65 -6.70 3.78 9.16
C GLY A 65 -7.31 3.04 7.97
N GLY A 66 -7.97 1.90 8.25
CA GLY A 66 -8.62 1.05 7.25
C GLY A 66 -8.10 -0.38 7.30
N PHE A 67 -7.88 -1.01 6.16
CA PHE A 67 -7.31 -2.36 6.09
C PHE A 67 -6.40 -2.56 4.87
N LEU A 68 -5.47 -3.51 5.01
CA LEU A 68 -4.62 -4.02 3.94
C LEU A 68 -4.90 -5.51 3.74
N GLN A 69 -5.11 -5.91 2.50
CA GLN A 69 -5.30 -7.30 2.10
C GLN A 69 -4.26 -7.68 1.04
N VAL A 70 -3.72 -8.89 1.17
CA VAL A 70 -2.89 -9.55 0.17
C VAL A 70 -3.57 -10.85 -0.23
N ALA A 71 -3.88 -11.01 -1.52
CA ALA A 71 -4.44 -12.23 -2.08
C ALA A 71 -4.11 -12.32 -3.58
N TYR A 72 -3.79 -13.52 -4.08
CA TYR A 72 -3.56 -13.76 -5.51
C TYR A 72 -2.53 -12.81 -6.17
N ASP A 73 -1.43 -12.50 -5.46
CA ASP A 73 -0.41 -11.51 -5.88
C ASP A 73 -0.95 -10.07 -6.09
N VAL A 74 -2.04 -9.74 -5.40
CA VAL A 74 -2.64 -8.40 -5.36
C VAL A 74 -2.62 -7.87 -3.93
N VAL A 75 -2.10 -6.66 -3.77
CA VAL A 75 -2.18 -5.88 -2.53
C VAL A 75 -3.26 -4.83 -2.68
N ARG A 76 -4.28 -4.89 -1.82
CA ARG A 76 -5.36 -3.90 -1.78
C ARG A 76 -5.34 -3.17 -0.45
N ILE A 77 -5.22 -1.85 -0.52
CA ILE A 77 -5.24 -0.96 0.64
C ILE A 77 -6.51 -0.12 0.55
N VAL A 78 -7.41 -0.30 1.50
CA VAL A 78 -8.61 0.54 1.65
C VAL A 78 -8.39 1.41 2.87
N ALA A 79 -8.20 2.70 2.64
CA ALA A 79 -7.91 3.68 3.68
C ALA A 79 -9.11 4.61 3.90
N ARG A 80 -9.27 5.16 5.11
CA ARG A 80 -10.28 6.22 5.33
C ARG A 80 -9.90 7.49 4.55
N SER A 81 -8.62 7.83 4.58
CA SER A 81 -8.01 8.90 3.79
C SER A 81 -6.65 8.45 3.26
N ALA A 82 -6.32 8.87 2.04
CA ALA A 82 -5.02 8.64 1.42
C ALA A 82 -4.66 9.81 0.50
N ALA A 83 -3.48 10.39 0.69
CA ALA A 83 -2.99 11.52 -0.11
C ALA A 83 -1.48 11.40 -0.36
N PRO A 84 -0.97 11.92 -1.50
CA PRO A 84 0.47 12.02 -1.72
C PRO A 84 1.16 12.80 -0.59
N VAL A 85 2.35 12.34 -0.19
CA VAL A 85 3.19 13.11 0.72
C VAL A 85 3.84 14.26 -0.06
N ALA A 86 3.68 15.50 0.40
CA ALA A 86 4.38 16.65 -0.18
C ALA A 86 5.89 16.52 0.08
N SER A 87 6.69 16.80 -0.96
CA SER A 87 8.15 16.78 -0.92
C SER A 87 8.73 17.88 -0.02
#